data_AF-A0A6V8P2H6-F1
#
_entry.id   AF-A0A6V8P2H6-F1
#
_cell.length_a   1.000
_cell.length_b   1.000
_cell.length_c   1.000
_cell.angle_alpha   90.00
_cell.angle_beta   90.00
_cell.angle_gamma   90.00
#
_symmetry.space_group_name_H-M   'P 1'
#
loop_
_entity.id
_entity.type
_entity.pdbx_description
1 polymer ?
#
loop_
_entity_poly.entity_id
_entity_poly.type
_entity_poly.pdbx_seq_one_letter_code
_entity_poly.pdbx_strand_id
1 'polypeptide(L)'
;MGSVEDMRNLAQGLVDSYEMRVKTVSALMKETAELLKKFRLEQEEMVAELRNTLAKAESLRKKDFDSMMKGIQTQQIEREERVAHMVEKFQREQEEMVAELRRILTESGCVKPERLANLKAAISVQERKREREVAQVLRDFHREQEELNTALRGLLSKGESVRIKDFKAVVKALEIQRKGRDSEVGKILEEFGRVCEEVSAKWQKVMVT
;
A
#
# COMPACT_ATOMS: atom_id res chain seq x y z
N MET A 1 -39.67 19.69 -19.21
CA MET A 1 -38.94 20.06 -17.99
C MET A 1 -38.04 18.94 -17.43
N GLY A 2 -38.00 17.72 -18.00
CA GLY A 2 -37.20 16.61 -17.44
C GLY A 2 -35.66 16.71 -17.57
N SER A 3 -35.14 17.40 -18.60
CA SER A 3 -33.70 17.30 -18.95
C SER A 3 -32.70 17.77 -17.88
N VAL A 4 -33.01 18.80 -17.09
CA VAL A 4 -32.08 19.35 -16.09
C VAL A 4 -32.05 18.53 -14.81
N GLU A 5 -33.21 18.06 -14.36
CA GLU A 5 -33.34 17.25 -13.15
C GLU A 5 -32.79 15.83 -13.40
N ASP A 6 -33.02 15.27 -14.59
CA ASP A 6 -32.43 14.01 -15.02
C ASP A 6 -30.89 14.08 -15.06
N MET A 7 -30.32 15.17 -15.56
CA MET A 7 -28.86 15.39 -15.56
C MET A 7 -28.28 15.52 -14.16
N ARG A 8 -28.98 16.20 -13.24
CA ARG A 8 -28.57 16.31 -11.84
C ARG A 8 -28.58 14.94 -11.17
N ASN A 9 -29.64 14.17 -11.36
CA ASN A 9 -29.76 12.81 -10.80
C ASN A 9 -28.66 11.88 -11.34
N LEU A 10 -28.32 11.99 -12.62
CA LEU A 10 -27.23 11.21 -13.22
C LEU A 10 -25.86 11.61 -12.67
N ALA A 11 -25.61 12.92 -12.49
CA ALA A 11 -24.36 13.42 -11.92
C ALA A 11 -24.22 13.01 -10.44
N GLN A 12 -25.32 13.07 -9.67
CA GLN A 12 -25.38 12.60 -8.29
C GLN A 12 -25.09 11.09 -8.20
N GLY A 13 -25.76 10.29 -9.04
CA GLY A 13 -25.51 8.85 -9.10
C GLY A 13 -24.08 8.49 -9.49
N LEU A 14 -23.43 9.30 -10.34
CA LEU A 14 -22.02 9.12 -10.69
C LEU A 14 -21.11 9.39 -9.48
N VAL A 15 -21.37 10.45 -8.71
CA VAL A 15 -20.60 10.77 -7.49
C VAL A 15 -20.84 9.74 -6.38
N ASP A 16 -22.07 9.26 -6.21
CA ASP A 16 -22.37 8.22 -5.21
C ASP A 16 -21.72 6.88 -5.59
N SER A 17 -21.77 6.50 -6.87
CA SER A 17 -21.08 5.31 -7.37
C SER A 17 -19.56 5.42 -7.20
N TYR A 18 -19.02 6.61 -7.45
CA TYR A 18 -17.62 6.93 -7.27
C TYR A 18 -17.19 6.78 -5.80
N GLU A 19 -17.90 7.46 -4.90
CA GLU A 19 -17.66 7.41 -3.46
C GLU A 19 -17.75 5.98 -2.91
N MET A 20 -18.72 5.19 -3.38
CA MET A 20 -18.84 3.79 -2.98
C MET A 20 -17.62 2.96 -3.38
N ARG A 21 -17.11 3.14 -4.60
CA ARG A 21 -15.89 2.46 -5.04
C ARG A 21 -14.68 2.90 -4.22
N VAL A 22 -14.50 4.21 -4.03
CA VAL A 22 -13.42 4.75 -3.19
C VAL A 22 -13.45 4.10 -1.81
N LYS A 23 -14.62 4.11 -1.14
CA LYS A 23 -14.77 3.49 0.19
C LYS A 23 -14.41 2.01 0.18
N THR A 24 -14.86 1.27 -0.83
CA THR A 24 -14.58 -0.16 -0.98
C THR A 24 -13.09 -0.42 -1.16
N VAL A 25 -12.43 0.30 -2.07
CA VAL A 25 -11.00 0.17 -2.34
C VAL A 25 -10.17 0.56 -1.11
N SER A 26 -10.49 1.68 -0.46
CA SER A 26 -9.82 2.12 0.76
C SER A 26 -9.99 1.13 1.92
N ALA A 27 -11.18 0.52 2.07
CA ALA A 27 -11.40 -0.50 3.07
C ALA A 27 -10.53 -1.74 2.82
N LEU A 28 -10.47 -2.23 1.58
CA LEU A 28 -9.61 -3.36 1.20
C LEU A 28 -8.12 -3.05 1.42
N MET A 29 -7.68 -1.84 1.09
CA MET A 29 -6.29 -1.42 1.32
C MET A 29 -5.95 -1.37 2.82
N LYS A 30 -6.86 -0.87 3.66
CA LYS A 30 -6.69 -0.89 5.12
C LYS A 30 -6.65 -2.30 5.68
N GLU A 31 -7.58 -3.16 5.27
CA GLU A 31 -7.60 -4.55 5.71
C GLU A 31 -6.30 -5.28 5.32
N THR A 32 -5.81 -5.02 4.11
CA THR A 32 -4.51 -5.53 3.65
C THR A 32 -3.36 -5.02 4.53
N ALA A 33 -3.33 -3.72 4.83
CA ALA A 33 -2.30 -3.14 5.71
C ALA A 33 -2.35 -3.72 7.13
N GLU A 34 -3.54 -3.96 7.69
CA GLU A 34 -3.71 -4.62 8.99
C GLU A 34 -3.31 -6.11 8.97
N LEU A 35 -3.59 -6.83 7.88
CA LEU A 35 -3.11 -8.20 7.70
C LEU A 35 -1.57 -8.24 7.68
N LEU A 36 -0.93 -7.27 7.03
CA LEU A 36 0.53 -7.15 6.99
C LEU A 36 1.14 -6.89 8.37
N LYS A 37 0.47 -6.11 9.22
CA LYS A 37 0.85 -5.95 10.64
C LYS A 37 0.79 -7.28 11.40
N LYS A 38 -0.23 -8.10 11.17
CA LYS A 38 -0.33 -9.44 11.80
C LYS A 38 0.83 -10.33 11.39
N PHE A 39 1.21 -10.33 10.10
CA PHE A 39 2.40 -11.07 9.64
C PHE A 39 3.67 -10.63 10.35
N ARG A 40 3.83 -9.32 10.63
CA ARG A 40 4.97 -8.83 11.41
C ARG A 40 5.01 -9.43 12.82
N LEU A 41 3.88 -9.47 13.51
CA LEU A 41 3.81 -10.06 14.85
C LEU A 41 4.19 -11.56 14.82
N GLU A 42 3.67 -12.32 13.85
CA GLU A 42 4.06 -13.73 13.65
C GLU A 42 5.56 -13.87 13.39
N GLN A 43 6.16 -12.95 12.63
CA GLN A 43 7.60 -12.96 12.37
C GLN A 43 8.42 -12.64 13.62
N GLU A 44 7.98 -11.68 14.44
CA GLU A 44 8.63 -11.36 15.70
C GLU A 44 8.68 -12.59 16.62
N GLU A 45 7.58 -13.35 16.70
CA GLU A 45 7.51 -14.61 17.43
C GLU A 45 8.47 -15.68 16.86
N MET A 46 8.43 -15.92 15.55
CA MET A 46 9.32 -16.88 14.88
C MET A 46 10.80 -16.51 15.01
N VAL A 47 11.13 -15.21 14.93
CA VAL A 47 12.49 -14.71 15.10
C VAL A 47 12.96 -14.91 16.54
N ALA A 48 12.10 -14.64 17.53
CA ALA A 48 12.41 -14.88 18.94
C ALA A 48 12.64 -16.37 19.23
N GLU A 49 11.82 -17.25 18.65
CA GLU A 49 11.99 -18.70 18.75
C GLU A 49 13.31 -19.15 18.13
N LEU A 50 13.57 -18.75 16.88
CA LEU A 50 14.79 -19.12 16.15
C LEU A 50 16.05 -18.63 16.88
N ARG A 51 16.01 -17.42 17.44
CA ARG A 51 17.08 -16.86 18.27
C ARG A 51 17.39 -17.74 19.48
N ASN A 52 16.36 -18.26 20.14
CA ASN A 52 16.51 -19.13 21.29
C ASN A 52 17.04 -20.51 20.89
N THR A 53 16.53 -21.10 19.81
CA THR A 53 16.99 -22.39 19.29
C THR A 53 18.47 -22.36 18.91
N LEU A 54 18.89 -21.35 18.14
CA LEU A 54 20.29 -21.18 17.73
C LEU A 54 21.24 -20.93 18.91
N ALA A 55 20.77 -20.23 19.95
CA ALA A 55 21.55 -20.00 21.16
C ALA A 55 21.67 -21.27 22.02
N LYS A 56 20.60 -22.05 22.14
CA LYS A 56 20.59 -23.33 22.88
C LYS A 56 21.49 -24.37 22.22
N ALA A 57 21.48 -24.44 20.89
CA ALA A 57 22.33 -25.34 20.12
C ALA A 57 23.80 -24.87 20.02
N GLU A 58 24.18 -23.83 20.79
CA GLU A 58 25.49 -23.15 20.77
C GLU A 58 25.98 -22.74 19.37
N SER A 59 25.06 -22.70 18.40
CA SER A 59 25.36 -22.55 16.99
C SER A 59 25.53 -21.09 16.59
N LEU A 60 24.89 -20.17 17.31
CA LEU A 60 25.02 -18.73 17.10
C LEU A 60 24.77 -17.97 18.41
N ARG A 61 25.67 -17.05 18.75
CA ARG A 61 25.45 -16.15 19.90
C ARG A 61 24.28 -15.22 19.60
N LYS A 62 23.45 -14.96 20.61
CA LYS A 62 22.29 -14.05 20.50
C LYS A 62 22.67 -12.69 19.90
N LYS A 63 23.81 -12.12 20.31
CA LYS A 63 24.30 -10.83 19.78
C LYS A 63 24.59 -10.86 18.27
N ASP A 64 25.18 -11.94 17.78
CA ASP A 64 25.50 -12.10 16.36
C ASP A 64 24.21 -12.27 15.55
N PHE A 65 23.25 -13.05 16.08
CA PHE A 65 21.91 -13.18 15.50
C PHE A 65 21.20 -11.82 15.41
N ASP A 66 21.16 -11.06 16.51
CA ASP A 66 20.51 -9.74 16.56
C ASP A 66 21.13 -8.78 15.54
N SER A 67 22.46 -8.77 15.44
CA SER A 67 23.17 -7.94 14.47
C SER A 67 22.78 -8.28 13.03
N MET A 68 22.57 -9.56 12.72
CA MET A 68 22.16 -10.00 11.38
C MET A 68 20.69 -9.68 11.10
N MET A 69 19.80 -9.83 12.08
CA MET A 69 18.37 -9.55 11.92
C MET A 69 18.03 -8.07 11.90
N LYS A 70 18.82 -7.23 12.58
CA LYS A 70 18.56 -5.80 12.72
C LYS A 70 18.34 -5.11 11.38
N GLY A 71 19.16 -5.41 10.37
CA GLY A 71 19.01 -4.82 9.04
C GLY A 71 17.67 -5.18 8.39
N ILE A 72 17.28 -6.45 8.46
CA ILE A 72 16.01 -6.97 7.93
C ILE A 72 14.81 -6.30 8.64
N GLN A 73 14.88 -6.17 9.97
CA GLN A 73 13.82 -5.60 10.80
C GLN A 73 13.66 -4.09 10.58
N THR A 74 14.76 -3.32 10.61
CA THR A 74 14.70 -1.86 10.41
C THR A 74 14.10 -1.52 9.05
N GLN A 75 14.56 -2.16 7.97
CA GLN A 75 14.03 -1.93 6.63
C GLN A 75 12.54 -2.29 6.50
N GLN A 76 12.14 -3.37 7.18
CA GLN A 76 10.75 -3.80 7.17
C GLN A 76 9.84 -2.78 7.86
N ILE A 77 10.25 -2.25 9.01
CA ILE A 77 9.53 -1.18 9.72
C ILE A 77 9.43 0.07 8.84
N GLU A 78 10.55 0.53 8.28
CA GLU A 78 10.54 1.70 7.40
C GLU A 78 9.61 1.51 6.19
N ARG A 79 9.56 0.30 5.63
CA ARG A 79 8.70 0.00 4.49
C ARG A 79 7.23 -0.10 4.90
N GLU A 80 6.93 -0.70 6.04
CA GLU A 80 5.59 -0.72 6.63
C GLU A 80 5.05 0.70 6.81
N GLU A 81 5.87 1.59 7.40
CA GLU A 81 5.54 3.00 7.58
C GLU A 81 5.29 3.72 6.25
N ARG A 82 6.14 3.50 5.24
CA ARG A 82 5.94 4.07 3.89
C ARG A 82 4.64 3.60 3.25
N VAL A 83 4.33 2.30 3.35
CA VAL A 83 3.08 1.73 2.79
C VAL A 83 1.86 2.29 3.53
N ALA A 84 1.90 2.35 4.87
CA ALA A 84 0.82 2.91 5.67
C ALA A 84 0.57 4.38 5.30
N HIS A 85 1.63 5.19 5.20
CA HIS A 85 1.53 6.59 4.82
C HIS A 85 0.95 6.78 3.41
N MET A 86 1.36 5.94 2.45
CA MET A 86 0.81 5.96 1.09
C MET A 86 -0.69 5.64 1.07
N VAL A 87 -1.13 4.61 1.80
CA VAL A 87 -2.55 4.22 1.88
C VAL A 87 -3.38 5.34 2.53
N GLU A 88 -2.88 5.93 3.61
CA GLU A 88 -3.55 7.07 4.25
C GLU A 88 -3.65 8.29 3.35
N LYS A 89 -2.55 8.62 2.65
CA LYS A 89 -2.53 9.75 1.70
C LYS A 89 -3.52 9.52 0.57
N PHE A 90 -3.53 8.32 -0.02
CA PHE A 90 -4.51 7.94 -1.04
C PHE A 90 -5.94 8.16 -0.54
N GLN A 91 -6.26 7.65 0.65
CA GLN A 91 -7.60 7.78 1.21
C GLN A 91 -8.02 9.24 1.39
N ARG A 92 -7.17 10.07 2.01
CA ARG A 92 -7.47 11.50 2.22
C ARG A 92 -7.75 12.20 0.91
N GLU A 93 -6.92 11.99 -0.11
CA GLU A 93 -7.12 12.60 -1.43
C GLU A 93 -8.42 12.15 -2.12
N GLN A 94 -8.78 10.87 -1.99
CA GLN A 94 -10.06 10.40 -2.54
C GLN A 94 -11.25 11.00 -1.79
N GLU A 95 -11.17 11.13 -0.46
CA GLU A 95 -12.22 11.77 0.36
C GLU A 95 -12.38 13.26 0.04
N GLU A 96 -11.28 13.99 -0.12
CA GLU A 96 -11.28 15.39 -0.57
C GLU A 96 -11.90 15.52 -1.96
N MET A 97 -11.58 14.61 -2.89
CA MET A 97 -12.16 14.61 -4.22
C MET A 97 -13.68 14.37 -4.17
N VAL A 98 -14.15 13.39 -3.38
CA VAL A 98 -15.60 13.15 -3.19
C VAL A 98 -16.29 14.40 -2.63
N ALA A 99 -15.72 15.02 -1.60
CA ALA A 99 -16.30 16.19 -0.96
C ALA A 99 -16.44 17.35 -1.95
N GLU A 100 -15.40 17.58 -2.75
CA GLU A 100 -15.39 18.62 -3.77
C GLU A 100 -16.40 18.36 -4.89
N LEU A 101 -16.52 17.10 -5.35
CA LEU A 101 -17.54 16.70 -6.31
C LEU A 101 -18.95 17.00 -5.79
N ARG A 102 -19.23 16.66 -4.53
CA ARG A 102 -20.52 16.97 -3.89
C ARG A 102 -20.77 18.47 -3.79
N ARG A 103 -19.73 19.25 -3.49
CA ARG A 103 -19.80 20.73 -3.44
C ARG A 103 -20.18 21.33 -4.79
N ILE A 104 -19.49 20.94 -5.86
CA ILE A 104 -19.77 21.40 -7.23
C ILE A 104 -21.20 21.08 -7.65
N LEU A 105 -21.70 19.87 -7.34
CA LEU A 105 -23.08 19.49 -7.66
C LEU A 105 -24.13 20.31 -6.90
N THR A 106 -23.82 20.71 -5.67
CA THR A 106 -24.73 21.49 -4.82
C THR A 106 -24.74 22.97 -5.22
N GLU A 107 -23.57 23.55 -5.52
CA GLU A 107 -23.42 24.98 -5.84
C GLU A 107 -23.82 25.32 -7.29
N SER A 108 -23.60 24.41 -8.25
CA SER A 108 -23.67 24.79 -9.67
C SER A 108 -25.09 24.85 -10.26
N GLY A 109 -26.12 24.30 -9.59
CA GLY A 109 -27.53 24.37 -9.99
C GLY A 109 -27.92 23.70 -11.32
N CYS A 110 -27.05 23.69 -12.33
CA CYS A 110 -27.21 23.16 -13.67
C CYS A 110 -25.83 22.70 -14.21
N VAL A 111 -25.58 21.39 -14.17
CA VAL A 111 -24.33 20.80 -14.68
C VAL A 111 -24.43 20.68 -16.19
N LYS A 112 -23.57 21.41 -16.93
CA LYS A 112 -23.48 21.25 -18.39
C LYS A 112 -23.00 19.83 -18.74
N PRO A 113 -23.54 19.19 -19.79
CA PRO A 113 -23.12 17.85 -20.24
C PRO A 113 -21.61 17.73 -20.47
N GLU A 114 -20.98 18.77 -21.04
CA GLU A 114 -19.54 18.82 -21.30
C GLU A 114 -18.72 18.81 -20.01
N ARG A 115 -19.16 19.53 -18.98
CA ARG A 115 -18.51 19.52 -17.66
C ARG A 115 -18.62 18.14 -17.01
N LEU A 116 -19.76 17.47 -17.13
CA LEU A 116 -19.95 16.12 -16.60
C LEU A 116 -19.10 15.07 -17.32
N ALA A 117 -18.96 15.17 -18.65
CA ALA A 117 -18.09 14.31 -19.43
C ALA A 117 -16.61 14.51 -19.05
N ASN A 118 -16.18 15.76 -18.87
CA ASN A 118 -14.84 16.09 -18.42
C ASN A 118 -14.58 15.58 -16.99
N LEU A 119 -15.57 15.72 -16.09
CA LEU A 119 -15.53 15.20 -14.73
C LEU A 119 -15.29 13.68 -14.73
N LYS A 120 -16.11 12.94 -15.50
CA LYS A 120 -16.00 11.49 -15.63
C LYS A 120 -14.66 11.05 -16.20
N ALA A 121 -14.15 11.75 -17.22
CA ALA A 121 -12.87 11.44 -17.86
C ALA A 121 -11.68 11.70 -16.93
N ALA A 122 -11.69 12.84 -16.23
CA ALA A 122 -10.65 13.22 -15.28
C ALA A 122 -10.56 12.22 -14.12
N ILE A 123 -11.71 11.82 -13.58
CA ILE A 123 -11.81 10.80 -12.54
C ILE A 123 -11.27 9.44 -13.05
N SER A 124 -11.79 8.95 -14.18
CA SER A 124 -11.57 7.56 -14.60
C SER A 124 -10.13 7.18 -14.98
N VAL A 125 -9.37 8.10 -15.59
CA VAL A 125 -8.01 7.78 -16.08
C VAL A 125 -7.00 7.76 -14.94
N GLN A 126 -7.10 8.70 -14.01
CA GLN A 126 -6.07 8.94 -13.02
C GLN A 126 -6.17 8.00 -11.83
N GLU A 127 -7.38 7.60 -11.46
CA GLU A 127 -7.59 6.63 -10.40
C GLU A 127 -7.13 5.24 -10.76
N ARG A 128 -7.43 4.76 -11.97
CA ARG A 128 -7.00 3.42 -12.38
C ARG A 128 -5.48 3.29 -12.34
N LYS A 129 -4.74 4.38 -12.52
CA LYS A 129 -3.29 4.41 -12.36
C LYS A 129 -2.90 4.30 -10.88
N ARG A 130 -3.45 5.18 -10.04
CA ARG A 130 -3.18 5.22 -8.59
C ARG A 130 -3.56 3.93 -7.86
N GLU A 131 -4.76 3.41 -8.13
CA GLU A 131 -5.24 2.15 -7.58
C GLU A 131 -4.29 1.01 -7.95
N ARG A 132 -3.78 0.97 -9.19
CA ARG A 132 -2.80 -0.03 -9.62
C ARG A 132 -1.47 0.12 -8.91
N GLU A 133 -0.97 1.34 -8.74
CA GLU A 133 0.30 1.62 -8.06
C GLU A 133 0.23 1.16 -6.60
N VAL A 134 -0.81 1.58 -5.86
CA VAL A 134 -1.00 1.16 -4.47
C VAL A 134 -1.22 -0.35 -4.37
N ALA A 135 -2.03 -0.94 -5.25
CA ALA A 135 -2.23 -2.39 -5.28
C ALA A 135 -0.93 -3.15 -5.60
N GLN A 136 -0.09 -2.63 -6.49
CA GLN A 136 1.21 -3.22 -6.81
C GLN A 136 2.13 -3.20 -5.59
N VAL A 137 2.26 -2.06 -4.92
CA VAL A 137 3.09 -1.91 -3.71
C VAL A 137 2.61 -2.85 -2.60
N LEU A 138 1.30 -2.95 -2.38
CA LEU A 138 0.71 -3.87 -1.40
C LEU A 138 0.99 -5.33 -1.74
N ARG A 139 0.86 -5.73 -3.02
CA ARG A 139 1.20 -7.09 -3.47
C ARG A 139 2.67 -7.42 -3.27
N ASP A 140 3.56 -6.50 -3.63
CA ASP A 140 5.00 -6.72 -3.50
C ASP A 140 5.41 -6.83 -2.04
N PHE A 141 4.84 -5.99 -1.18
CA PHE A 141 5.08 -6.06 0.25
C PHE A 141 4.50 -7.35 0.86
N HIS A 142 3.30 -7.78 0.47
CA HIS A 142 2.73 -9.06 0.90
C HIS A 142 3.63 -10.24 0.51
N ARG A 143 4.09 -10.29 -0.73
CA ARG A 143 5.02 -11.32 -1.20
C ARG A 143 6.32 -11.35 -0.38
N GLU A 144 6.85 -10.19 -0.02
CA GLU A 144 8.04 -10.09 0.84
C GLU A 144 7.80 -10.67 2.24
N GLN A 145 6.62 -10.43 2.82
CA GLN A 145 6.22 -11.00 4.10
C GLN A 145 6.12 -12.54 4.01
N GLU A 146 5.52 -13.06 2.94
CA GLU A 146 5.39 -14.51 2.72
C GLU A 146 6.74 -15.20 2.53
N GLU A 147 7.66 -14.59 1.79
CA GLU A 147 9.00 -15.13 1.58
C GLU A 147 9.80 -15.18 2.88
N LEU A 148 9.75 -14.11 3.69
CA LEU A 148 10.37 -14.09 5.01
C LEU A 148 9.74 -15.14 5.92
N ASN A 149 8.42 -15.25 5.96
CA ASN A 149 7.71 -16.28 6.74
C ASN A 149 8.12 -17.69 6.32
N THR A 150 8.16 -17.96 5.03
CA THR A 150 8.55 -19.25 4.48
C THR A 150 9.99 -19.58 4.88
N ALA A 151 10.89 -18.61 4.81
CA ALA A 151 12.28 -18.79 5.18
C ALA A 151 12.45 -19.05 6.70
N LEU A 152 11.72 -18.32 7.55
CA LEU A 152 11.73 -18.53 8.99
C LEU A 152 11.15 -19.90 9.37
N ARG A 153 9.99 -20.27 8.81
CA ARG A 153 9.39 -21.60 9.02
C ARG A 153 10.30 -22.72 8.55
N GLY A 154 10.99 -22.55 7.43
CA GLY A 154 11.95 -23.51 6.90
C GLY A 154 13.20 -23.66 7.78
N LEU A 155 13.58 -22.63 8.53
CA LEU A 155 14.62 -22.74 9.56
C LEU A 155 14.07 -23.41 10.81
N LEU A 156 12.91 -23.00 11.31
CA LEU A 156 12.31 -23.59 12.51
C LEU A 156 12.00 -25.08 12.35
N SER A 157 11.59 -25.53 11.17
CA SER A 157 11.32 -26.95 10.90
C SER A 157 12.57 -27.85 11.02
N LYS A 158 13.77 -27.28 10.91
CA LYS A 158 15.03 -27.99 11.16
C LYS A 158 15.36 -28.09 12.67
N GLY A 159 14.69 -27.32 13.52
CA GLY A 159 14.86 -27.35 14.98
C GLY A 159 16.31 -27.14 15.43
N GLU A 160 16.81 -28.01 16.30
CA GLU A 160 18.18 -27.94 16.82
C GLU A 160 19.26 -28.25 15.77
N SER A 161 18.89 -28.81 14.61
CA SER A 161 19.84 -29.07 13.52
C SER A 161 20.18 -27.82 12.68
N VAL A 162 19.51 -26.69 12.94
CA VAL A 162 19.82 -25.42 12.26
C VAL A 162 21.24 -24.99 12.60
N ARG A 163 22.08 -24.88 11.57
CA ARG A 163 23.43 -24.33 11.72
C ARG A 163 23.43 -22.86 11.35
N ILE A 164 24.42 -22.13 11.88
CA ILE A 164 24.70 -20.73 11.50
C ILE A 164 24.81 -20.54 9.98
N LYS A 165 25.32 -21.55 9.25
CA LYS A 165 25.46 -21.50 7.79
C LYS A 165 24.09 -21.48 7.09
N ASP A 166 23.12 -22.26 7.58
CA ASP A 166 21.75 -22.26 7.06
C ASP A 166 21.11 -20.87 7.25
N PHE A 167 21.23 -20.32 8.45
CA PHE A 167 20.71 -18.98 8.76
C PHE A 167 21.36 -17.88 7.91
N LYS A 168 22.69 -17.89 7.77
CA LYS A 168 23.42 -16.95 6.91
C LYS A 168 23.02 -17.03 5.45
N ALA A 169 22.79 -18.24 4.93
CA ALA A 169 22.35 -18.44 3.56
C ALA A 169 20.96 -17.82 3.33
N VAL A 170 20.04 -18.03 4.27
CA VAL A 170 18.69 -17.42 4.24
C VAL A 170 18.77 -15.89 4.29
N VAL A 171 19.50 -15.33 5.25
CA VAL A 171 19.65 -13.87 5.38
C VAL A 171 20.20 -13.26 4.09
N LYS A 172 21.26 -13.85 3.52
CA LYS A 172 21.85 -13.38 2.26
C LYS A 172 20.88 -13.47 1.08
N ALA A 173 20.10 -14.55 0.98
CA ALA A 173 19.09 -14.71 -0.06
C ALA A 173 18.00 -13.61 0.04
N LEU A 174 17.52 -13.35 1.26
CA LEU A 174 16.54 -12.30 1.54
C LEU A 174 17.09 -10.91 1.20
N GLU A 175 18.34 -10.61 1.54
CA GLU A 175 18.99 -9.33 1.21
C GLU A 175 19.11 -9.10 -0.30
N ILE A 176 19.51 -10.13 -1.07
CA ILE A 176 19.64 -10.03 -2.53
C ILE A 176 18.28 -9.75 -3.16
N GLN A 177 17.27 -10.52 -2.76
CA GLN A 177 15.93 -10.40 -3.32
C GLN A 177 15.27 -9.05 -2.95
N ARG A 178 15.52 -8.55 -1.73
CA ARG A 178 15.02 -7.25 -1.26
C ARG A 178 15.65 -6.07 -2.00
N LYS A 179 16.98 -6.05 -2.22
CA LYS A 179 17.65 -4.93 -2.92
C LYS A 179 17.09 -4.67 -4.32
N GLY A 180 16.69 -5.71 -5.04
CA GLY A 180 16.02 -5.57 -6.34
C GLY A 180 14.68 -4.84 -6.21
N ARG A 181 13.84 -5.27 -5.26
CA ARG A 181 12.48 -4.76 -5.08
C ARG A 181 12.40 -3.38 -4.46
N ASP A 182 13.27 -3.04 -3.51
CA ASP A 182 13.29 -1.69 -2.91
C ASP A 182 13.50 -0.60 -3.97
N SER A 183 14.31 -0.90 -5.00
CA SER A 183 14.53 0.02 -6.12
C SER A 183 13.32 0.18 -7.04
N GLU A 184 12.47 -0.84 -7.13
CA GLU A 184 11.26 -0.82 -7.96
C GLU A 184 10.10 -0.14 -7.21
N VAL A 185 9.87 -0.53 -5.96
CA VAL A 185 8.83 0.06 -5.12
C VAL A 185 9.11 1.54 -4.84
N GLY A 186 10.37 1.93 -4.61
CA GLY A 186 10.73 3.35 -4.49
C GLY A 186 10.29 4.17 -5.70
N LYS A 187 10.53 3.67 -6.92
CA LYS A 187 10.09 4.33 -8.17
C LYS A 187 8.57 4.43 -8.26
N ILE A 188 7.85 3.35 -7.92
CA ILE A 188 6.39 3.34 -7.94
C ILE A 188 5.82 4.36 -6.94
N LEU A 189 6.41 4.46 -5.73
CA LEU A 189 5.99 5.43 -4.72
C LEU A 189 6.23 6.88 -5.16
N GLU A 190 7.38 7.15 -5.79
CA GLU A 190 7.66 8.47 -6.37
C GLU A 190 6.72 8.82 -7.51
N GLU A 191 6.42 7.86 -8.39
CA GLU A 191 5.43 8.03 -9.48
C GLU A 191 4.04 8.31 -8.92
N PHE A 192 3.62 7.53 -7.93
CA PHE A 192 2.37 7.77 -7.21
C PHE A 192 2.33 9.18 -6.63
N GLY A 193 3.40 9.63 -5.97
CA GLY A 193 3.53 10.99 -5.45
C GLY A 193 3.38 12.08 -6.51
N ARG A 194 4.03 11.93 -7.67
CA ARG A 194 3.88 12.88 -8.80
C ARG A 194 2.46 12.90 -9.35
N VAL A 195 1.85 11.73 -9.51
CA VAL A 195 0.46 11.60 -9.98
C VAL A 195 -0.53 12.18 -8.95
N CYS A 196 -0.20 12.12 -7.66
CA CYS A 196 -0.87 12.81 -6.57
C CYS A 196 -0.95 14.31 -6.83
N GLU A 197 0.20 14.95 -6.99
CA GLU A 197 0.32 16.38 -7.21
C GLU A 197 -0.33 16.86 -8.52
N GLU A 198 -0.19 16.08 -9.59
CA GLU A 198 -0.80 16.42 -10.89
C GLU A 198 -2.33 16.44 -10.86
N VAL A 199 -2.99 15.50 -10.14
CA VAL A 199 -4.45 15.56 -9.93
C VAL A 199 -4.78 16.88 -9.27
N SER A 200 -4.16 17.16 -8.12
CA SER A 200 -4.51 18.32 -7.31
C SER A 200 -4.36 19.61 -8.14
N ALA A 201 -3.30 19.71 -8.94
CA ALA A 201 -3.08 20.84 -9.83
C ALA A 201 -4.11 20.92 -10.99
N LYS A 202 -4.46 19.80 -11.63
CA LYS A 202 -5.48 19.78 -12.69
C LYS A 202 -6.85 20.14 -12.15
N TRP A 203 -7.20 19.67 -10.97
CA TRP A 203 -8.46 20.02 -10.31
C TRP A 203 -8.55 21.48 -9.96
N GLN A 204 -7.50 22.07 -9.38
CA GLN A 204 -7.44 23.51 -9.13
C GLN A 204 -7.70 24.34 -10.39
N LYS A 205 -7.18 23.91 -11.54
CA LYS A 205 -7.42 24.59 -12.82
C LYS A 205 -8.88 24.50 -13.26
N VAL A 206 -9.49 23.31 -13.16
CA VAL A 206 -10.90 23.10 -13.55
C VAL A 206 -11.85 23.91 -12.67
N MET A 207 -11.51 24.16 -11.40
CA MET A 207 -12.35 24.96 -10.49
C MET A 207 -12.30 26.47 -10.73
N VAL A 208 -11.22 26.99 -11.32
CA VAL A 208 -11.01 28.44 -11.53
C VAL A 208 -11.56 28.93 -12.88
N THR A 209 -12.09 28.02 -13.71
CA THR A 209 -12.67 28.33 -15.04
C THR A 209 -14.19 28.14 -15.04
#